data_AF-A0A382IHM8-F1
#
_entry.id   AF-A0A382IHM8-F1
#
_cell.length_a   1.000
_cell.length_b   1.000
_cell.length_c   1.000
_cell.angle_alpha   90.00
_cell.angle_beta   90.00
_cell.angle_gamma   90.00
#
_symmetry.space_group_name_H-M   'P 1'
#
loop_
_entity.id
_entity.type
_entity.pdbx_description
1 polymer ?
#
loop_
_entity_poly.entity_id
_entity_poly.type
_entity_poly.pdbx_seq_one_letter_code
_entity_poly.pdbx_strand_id
1 'polypeptide(L)'
;MEALKEKNISQGLETTHSRAQNTQKPVLFSYSFRFDVRDVLPLLTHPADKNTTRVYWAHPSRGFAYAGLGTVLKFQQRNVRDTQEIKEQISDIMKMCVSLGDNSLIGPRMIGGFSFSQYEGSDATWRKFPRAQFHLPECLATLTDDGAWLTISRLIQPDDKSEQLAKDFKRTISY
;
A
#
# COMPACT_ATOMS: atom_id res chain seq x y z
N MET A 1 -0.21 -8.51 -25.79
CA MET A 1 -0.52 -8.63 -24.34
C MET A 1 -0.17 -7.35 -23.58
N GLU A 2 1.01 -6.77 -23.84
CA GLU A 2 1.53 -5.58 -23.13
C GLU A 2 0.71 -4.29 -23.40
N ALA A 3 0.38 -4.00 -24.65
CA ALA A 3 -0.50 -2.87 -25.00
C ALA A 3 -1.90 -2.94 -24.36
N LEU A 4 -2.41 -4.15 -24.08
CA LEU A 4 -3.69 -4.36 -23.40
C LEU A 4 -3.58 -4.03 -21.90
N LYS A 5 -2.48 -4.45 -21.25
CA LYS A 5 -2.18 -4.10 -19.85
C LYS A 5 -2.03 -2.58 -19.69
N GLU A 6 -1.31 -1.94 -20.61
CA GLU A 6 -1.15 -0.50 -20.61
C GLU A 6 -2.46 0.27 -20.72
N LYS A 7 -3.35 -0.19 -21.62
CA LYS A 7 -4.69 0.39 -21.78
C LYS A 7 -5.52 0.23 -20.51
N ASN A 8 -5.45 -0.93 -19.86
CA ASN A 8 -6.15 -1.18 -18.60
C ASN A 8 -5.66 -0.26 -17.47
N ILE A 9 -4.35 -0.02 -17.34
CA ILE A 9 -3.79 0.89 -16.33
C ILE A 9 -4.29 2.32 -16.53
N SER A 10 -4.23 2.83 -17.77
CA SER A 10 -4.73 4.17 -18.10
C SER A 10 -6.21 4.31 -17.76
N GLN A 11 -7.05 3.36 -18.16
CA GLN A 11 -8.49 3.37 -17.84
C GLN A 11 -8.77 3.29 -16.34
N GLY A 12 -8.00 2.49 -15.60
CA GLY A 12 -8.11 2.40 -14.14
C GLY A 12 -7.75 3.72 -13.46
N LEU A 13 -6.69 4.39 -13.90
CA LEU A 13 -6.30 5.71 -13.40
C LEU A 13 -7.35 6.78 -13.72
N GLU A 14 -7.89 6.82 -14.94
CA GLU A 14 -8.98 7.72 -15.34
C GLU A 14 -10.23 7.51 -14.48
N THR A 15 -10.60 6.25 -14.24
CA THR A 15 -11.71 5.89 -13.34
C THR A 15 -11.45 6.36 -11.91
N THR A 16 -10.21 6.19 -11.42
CA THR A 16 -9.81 6.62 -10.07
C THR A 16 -9.88 8.13 -9.94
N HIS A 17 -9.34 8.86 -10.92
CA HIS A 17 -9.35 10.32 -10.94
C HIS A 17 -10.76 10.88 -11.02
N SER A 18 -11.63 10.29 -11.85
CA SER A 18 -13.05 10.64 -11.93
C SER A 18 -13.77 10.44 -10.59
N ARG A 19 -13.49 9.34 -9.86
CA ARG A 19 -14.01 9.14 -8.50
C ARG A 19 -13.50 10.21 -7.54
N ALA A 20 -12.22 10.58 -7.63
CA ALA A 20 -11.63 11.61 -6.79
C ALA A 20 -12.28 12.98 -7.03
N GLN A 21 -12.49 13.35 -8.30
CA GLN A 21 -13.18 14.58 -8.68
C GLN A 21 -14.65 14.60 -8.22
N ASN A 22 -15.39 13.51 -8.41
CA ASN A 22 -16.80 13.46 -8.01
C ASN A 22 -17.01 13.52 -6.50
N THR A 23 -16.08 12.96 -5.73
CA THR A 23 -16.17 12.93 -4.27
C THR A 23 -15.41 14.07 -3.58
N GLN A 24 -14.61 14.83 -4.33
CA GLN A 24 -13.66 15.83 -3.84
C GLN A 24 -12.75 15.27 -2.73
N LYS A 25 -12.38 13.99 -2.85
CA LYS A 25 -11.54 13.27 -1.90
C LYS A 25 -10.48 12.46 -2.65
N PRO A 26 -9.30 12.24 -2.07
CA PRO A 26 -8.29 11.38 -2.68
C PRO A 26 -8.80 9.93 -2.77
N VAL A 27 -8.48 9.23 -3.86
CA VAL A 27 -8.88 7.83 -4.08
C VAL A 27 -7.65 6.97 -4.34
N LEU A 28 -7.59 5.79 -3.71
CA LEU A 28 -6.50 4.85 -3.88
C LEU A 28 -6.60 4.15 -5.24
N PHE A 29 -5.50 4.19 -6.00
CA PHE A 29 -5.27 3.32 -7.14
C PHE A 29 -4.21 2.28 -6.77
N SER A 30 -4.36 1.05 -7.25
CA SER A 30 -3.32 0.04 -7.15
C SER A 30 -3.26 -0.85 -8.37
N TYR A 31 -2.04 -1.29 -8.70
CA TYR A 31 -1.78 -2.26 -9.76
C TYR A 31 -0.90 -3.38 -9.25
N SER A 32 -1.38 -4.61 -9.40
CA SER A 32 -0.70 -5.84 -8.96
C SER A 32 -0.29 -6.68 -10.17
N PHE A 33 0.97 -7.07 -10.23
CA PHE A 33 1.49 -7.91 -11.29
C PHE A 33 2.50 -8.92 -10.76
N ARG A 34 2.62 -10.04 -11.47
CA ARG A 34 3.60 -11.09 -11.14
C ARG A 34 5.00 -10.62 -11.54
N PHE A 35 5.99 -10.95 -10.72
CA PHE A 35 7.40 -10.73 -11.01
C PHE A 35 8.23 -11.93 -10.53
N ASP A 36 9.36 -12.18 -11.16
CA ASP A 36 10.15 -13.38 -10.90
C ASP A 36 11.22 -13.11 -9.83
N VAL A 37 10.91 -13.52 -8.60
CA VAL A 37 11.86 -13.52 -7.49
C VAL A 37 11.64 -14.74 -6.60
N ARG A 38 12.71 -15.23 -5.97
CA ARG A 38 12.64 -16.34 -5.00
C ARG A 38 12.48 -15.88 -3.56
N ASP A 39 12.97 -14.69 -3.25
CA ASP A 39 12.93 -14.08 -1.93
C ASP A 39 12.64 -12.58 -2.08
N VAL A 40 11.67 -12.09 -1.33
CA VAL A 40 11.23 -10.68 -1.35
C VAL A 40 11.99 -9.82 -0.34
N LEU A 41 12.68 -10.42 0.63
CA LEU A 41 13.42 -9.68 1.66
C LEU A 41 14.53 -8.77 1.08
N PRO A 42 15.31 -9.17 0.05
CA PRO A 42 16.34 -8.32 -0.55
C PRO A 42 15.81 -7.00 -1.12
N LEU A 43 14.52 -6.92 -1.49
CA LEU A 43 13.91 -5.68 -1.97
C LEU A 43 14.01 -4.54 -0.95
N LEU A 44 14.09 -4.86 0.34
CA LEU A 44 14.18 -3.86 1.42
C LEU A 44 15.59 -3.30 1.62
N THR A 45 16.59 -3.79 0.90
CA THR A 45 18.00 -3.46 1.17
C THR A 45 18.52 -2.26 0.37
N HIS A 46 17.76 -1.76 -0.61
CA HIS A 46 18.23 -0.72 -1.51
C HIS A 46 18.55 0.60 -0.76
N PRO A 47 19.75 1.20 -0.94
CA PRO A 47 20.17 2.36 -0.15
C PRO A 47 19.35 3.63 -0.35
N ALA A 48 18.74 3.81 -1.53
CA ALA A 48 17.91 5.00 -1.81
C ALA A 48 16.71 5.09 -0.86
N ASP A 49 16.24 3.95 -0.36
CA ASP A 49 15.04 3.83 0.45
C ASP A 49 15.35 3.82 1.96
N LYS A 50 16.57 4.19 2.37
CA LYS A 50 17.01 4.05 3.78
C LYS A 50 16.18 4.87 4.77
N ASN A 51 15.57 5.94 4.28
CA ASN A 51 14.78 6.88 5.07
C ASN A 51 13.28 6.68 4.89
N THR A 52 12.85 5.71 4.08
CA THR A 52 11.43 5.40 3.87
C THR A 52 10.96 4.34 4.87
N THR A 53 9.66 4.26 5.10
CA THR A 53 9.08 3.17 5.88
C THR A 53 9.37 1.84 5.18
N ARG A 54 9.87 0.86 5.93
CA ARG A 54 10.09 -0.51 5.45
C ARG A 54 9.31 -1.47 6.32
N VAL A 55 8.66 -2.44 5.69
CA VAL A 55 7.86 -3.45 6.37
C VAL A 55 8.30 -4.82 5.89
N TYR A 56 8.54 -5.72 6.83
CA TYR A 56 8.70 -7.14 6.53
C TYR A 56 7.80 -7.95 7.46
N TRP A 57 7.07 -8.89 6.90
CA TRP A 57 6.24 -9.82 7.66
C TRP A 57 6.22 -11.16 6.95
N ALA A 58 6.48 -12.26 7.66
CA ALA A 58 6.54 -13.58 7.05
C ALA A 58 5.84 -14.63 7.90
N HIS A 59 5.31 -15.64 7.22
CA HIS A 59 4.84 -16.89 7.81
C HIS A 59 5.60 -18.03 7.11
N PRO A 60 6.84 -18.33 7.55
CA PRO A 60 7.75 -19.22 6.81
C PRO A 60 7.19 -20.62 6.55
N SER A 61 6.48 -21.19 7.52
CA SER A 61 5.85 -22.51 7.40
C SER A 61 4.75 -22.59 6.33
N ARG A 62 4.28 -21.43 5.82
CA ARG A 62 3.30 -21.33 4.73
C ARG A 62 3.91 -20.83 3.43
N GLY A 63 5.23 -20.68 3.35
CA GLY A 63 5.88 -20.10 2.17
C GLY A 63 5.42 -18.67 1.87
N PHE A 64 5.01 -17.92 2.89
CA PHE A 64 4.33 -16.65 2.74
C PHE A 64 5.18 -15.49 3.28
N ALA A 65 5.31 -14.39 2.53
CA ALA A 65 5.97 -13.18 3.01
C ALA A 65 5.43 -11.90 2.36
N TYR A 66 5.57 -10.79 3.09
CA TYR A 66 5.40 -9.42 2.63
C TYR A 66 6.71 -8.66 2.79
N ALA A 67 7.10 -7.90 1.78
CA ALA A 67 8.14 -6.89 1.86
C ALA A 67 7.60 -5.58 1.27
N GLY A 68 7.45 -4.56 2.12
CA GLY A 68 6.86 -3.27 1.78
C GLY A 68 7.85 -2.12 1.88
N LEU A 69 7.78 -1.19 0.92
CA LEU A 69 8.54 0.05 0.86
C LEU A 69 7.61 1.25 0.77
N GLY A 70 8.00 2.36 1.40
CA GLY A 70 7.25 3.60 1.37
C GLY A 70 5.92 3.52 2.13
N THR A 71 5.12 4.57 2.02
CA THR A 71 3.80 4.65 2.66
C THR A 71 2.93 5.64 1.89
N VAL A 72 1.79 5.17 1.38
CA VAL A 72 0.78 6.05 0.76
C VAL A 72 -0.33 6.46 1.71
N LEU A 73 -0.62 5.63 2.72
CA LEU A 73 -1.59 5.93 3.77
C LEU A 73 -1.02 5.52 5.12
N LYS A 74 -1.17 6.40 6.12
CA LYS A 74 -0.69 6.18 7.47
C LYS A 74 -1.78 6.53 8.47
N PHE A 75 -2.09 5.58 9.34
CA PHE A 75 -2.99 5.77 10.46
C PHE A 75 -2.20 5.62 11.76
N GLN A 76 -2.37 6.58 12.65
CA GLN A 76 -1.80 6.53 13.99
C GLN A 76 -2.85 6.95 14.99
N GLN A 77 -2.88 6.25 16.12
CA GLN A 77 -3.78 6.60 17.20
C GLN A 77 -3.12 6.39 18.55
N ARG A 78 -3.43 7.30 19.48
CA ARG A 78 -2.98 7.28 20.88
C ARG A 78 -4.10 6.83 21.83
N ASN A 79 -5.36 7.02 21.43
CA ASN A 79 -6.61 6.49 21.98
C ASN A 79 -6.87 4.98 21.78
N VAL A 80 -7.17 4.18 22.83
CA VAL A 80 -7.73 2.82 22.64
C VAL A 80 -9.18 2.85 22.13
N ARG A 81 -9.95 3.90 22.47
CA ARG A 81 -11.37 4.00 22.10
C ARG A 81 -11.60 4.17 20.59
N ASP A 82 -10.57 4.59 19.87
CA ASP A 82 -10.70 5.06 18.49
C ASP A 82 -10.19 4.01 17.48
N THR A 83 -9.90 2.79 17.93
CA THR A 83 -9.42 1.71 17.02
C THR A 83 -10.49 1.24 16.04
N GLN A 84 -11.76 1.31 16.45
CA GLN A 84 -12.89 1.01 15.58
C GLN A 84 -13.01 2.02 14.43
N GLU A 85 -12.76 3.30 14.74
CA GLU A 85 -12.79 4.39 13.76
C GLU A 85 -11.72 4.19 12.66
N ILE A 86 -10.52 3.75 13.03
CA ILE A 86 -9.46 3.41 12.04
C ILE A 86 -9.93 2.30 11.10
N LYS A 87 -10.57 1.25 11.64
CA LYS A 87 -11.06 0.14 10.84
C LYS A 87 -12.12 0.59 9.82
N GLU A 88 -13.03 1.46 10.24
CA GLU A 88 -14.06 2.04 9.38
C GLU A 88 -13.45 2.93 8.30
N GLN A 89 -12.53 3.83 8.65
CA GLN A 89 -11.81 4.67 7.70
C GLN A 89 -11.05 3.84 6.66
N ILE A 90 -10.31 2.81 7.09
CA ILE A 90 -9.62 1.89 6.19
C ILE A 90 -10.62 1.19 5.27
N SER A 91 -11.72 0.67 5.83
CA SER A 91 -12.76 -0.02 5.06
C SER A 91 -13.33 0.88 3.96
N ASP A 92 -13.64 2.13 4.28
CA ASP A 92 -14.23 3.07 3.32
C ASP A 92 -13.24 3.47 2.21
N ILE A 93 -11.97 3.66 2.55
CA ILE A 93 -10.92 3.88 1.54
C ILE A 93 -10.80 2.67 0.61
N MET A 94 -10.78 1.45 1.16
CA MET A 94 -10.64 0.23 0.38
C MET A 94 -11.87 -0.04 -0.50
N LYS A 95 -13.08 0.36 -0.08
CA LYS A 95 -14.29 0.29 -0.92
C LYS A 95 -14.22 1.23 -2.13
N MET A 96 -13.62 2.40 -1.96
CA MET A 96 -13.46 3.39 -3.03
C MET A 96 -12.29 3.08 -3.96
N CYS A 97 -11.35 2.26 -3.50
CA CYS A 97 -10.15 1.88 -4.24
C CYS A 97 -10.47 1.32 -5.62
N VAL A 98 -9.64 1.68 -6.60
CA VAL A 98 -9.56 0.99 -7.89
C VAL A 98 -8.32 0.10 -7.84
N SER A 99 -8.53 -1.22 -7.83
CA SER A 99 -7.45 -2.21 -7.82
C SER A 99 -7.47 -3.00 -9.11
N LEU A 100 -6.33 -3.04 -9.80
CA LEU A 100 -6.12 -3.80 -11.01
C LEU A 100 -5.11 -4.92 -10.75
N GLY A 101 -5.37 -6.11 -11.29
CA GLY A 101 -4.47 -7.25 -11.19
C GLY A 101 -5.18 -8.55 -11.58
N ASP A 102 -4.39 -9.56 -11.93
CA ASP A 102 -4.91 -10.84 -12.42
C ASP A 102 -5.29 -11.82 -11.28
N ASN A 103 -4.86 -11.53 -10.04
CA ASN A 103 -5.16 -12.33 -8.85
C ASN A 103 -5.90 -11.48 -7.82
N SER A 104 -7.15 -11.84 -7.50
CA SER A 104 -8.02 -11.09 -6.58
C SER A 104 -7.59 -11.15 -5.11
N LEU A 105 -6.70 -12.09 -4.74
CA LEU A 105 -6.14 -12.21 -3.39
C LEU A 105 -4.90 -11.32 -3.20
N ILE A 106 -4.35 -10.79 -4.31
CA ILE A 106 -3.19 -9.91 -4.33
C ILE A 106 -3.68 -8.48 -4.53
N GLY A 107 -3.15 -7.56 -3.73
CA GLY A 107 -3.58 -6.17 -3.78
C GLY A 107 -3.00 -5.31 -2.67
N PRO A 108 -3.45 -4.06 -2.56
CA PRO A 108 -2.97 -3.14 -1.53
C PRO A 108 -3.39 -3.64 -0.15
N ARG A 109 -2.49 -3.54 0.82
CA ARG A 109 -2.74 -4.05 2.18
C ARG A 109 -2.24 -3.09 3.24
N MET A 110 -3.09 -2.87 4.24
CA MET A 110 -2.69 -2.20 5.48
C MET A 110 -1.86 -3.16 6.32
N ILE A 111 -0.67 -2.74 6.73
CA ILE A 111 0.23 -3.49 7.62
C ILE A 111 0.54 -2.64 8.83
N GLY A 112 0.51 -3.25 10.00
CA GLY A 112 0.70 -2.53 11.25
C GLY A 112 0.30 -3.36 12.44
N GLY A 113 0.01 -2.67 13.54
CA GLY A 113 -0.43 -3.32 14.75
C GLY A 113 -0.74 -2.36 15.87
N PHE A 114 -0.94 -2.96 17.04
CA PHE A 114 -1.25 -2.27 18.28
C PHE A 114 -0.10 -2.42 19.26
N SER A 115 0.09 -1.42 20.13
CA SER A 115 1.03 -1.55 21.24
C SER A 115 0.51 -2.54 22.28
N PHE A 116 1.42 -3.30 22.88
CA PHE A 116 1.10 -4.21 23.98
C PHE A 116 0.64 -3.47 25.24
N SER A 117 1.31 -2.35 25.57
CA SER A 117 0.98 -1.55 26.75
C SER A 117 -0.37 -0.87 26.57
N GLN A 118 -1.20 -0.90 27.62
CA GLN A 118 -2.44 -0.13 27.71
C GLN A 118 -2.27 1.33 28.15
N TYR A 119 -1.05 1.74 28.48
CA TYR A 119 -0.69 3.10 28.88
C TYR A 119 0.19 3.75 27.82
N GLU A 120 0.06 5.06 27.66
CA GLU A 120 1.04 5.82 26.89
C GLU A 120 2.42 5.69 27.55
N GLY A 121 3.45 5.54 26.72
CA GLY A 121 4.82 5.55 27.20
C GLY A 121 5.12 6.89 27.87
N SER A 122 5.40 6.87 29.17
CA SER A 122 5.65 8.09 29.96
C SER A 122 7.05 8.64 29.78
N ASP A 123 7.98 7.85 29.22
CA ASP A 123 9.37 8.25 29.00
C ASP A 123 9.68 8.68 27.55
N ALA A 124 10.87 9.24 27.36
CA ALA A 124 11.33 9.75 26.07
C ALA A 124 11.46 8.66 24.98
N THR A 125 11.65 7.39 25.39
CA THR A 125 11.80 6.25 24.49
C THR A 125 10.45 5.87 23.91
N TRP A 126 9.44 5.72 24.76
CA TRP A 126 8.13 5.18 24.37
C TRP A 126 7.11 6.24 23.95
N ARG A 127 7.28 7.52 24.31
CA ARG A 127 6.33 8.60 23.95
C ARG A 127 6.12 8.81 22.45
N LYS A 128 7.02 8.28 21.60
CA LYS A 128 6.92 8.37 20.13
C LYS A 128 6.16 7.20 19.51
N PHE A 129 5.86 6.16 20.28
CA PHE A 129 5.14 4.98 19.80
C PHE A 129 3.63 5.13 20.07
N PRO A 130 2.81 5.26 19.03
CA PRO A 130 1.36 5.34 19.18
C PRO A 130 0.79 3.99 19.63
N ARG A 131 -0.45 4.01 20.11
CA ARG A 131 -1.22 2.82 20.50
C ARG A 131 -1.60 1.93 19.33
N ALA A 132 -1.89 2.53 18.18
CA ALA A 132 -2.12 1.84 16.93
C ALA A 132 -1.33 2.53 15.83
N GLN A 133 -0.73 1.75 14.94
CA GLN A 133 -0.05 2.28 13.76
C GLN A 133 -0.23 1.32 12.60
N PHE A 134 -0.78 1.83 11.50
CA PHE A 134 -0.96 1.09 10.26
C PHE A 134 -0.46 1.91 9.08
N HIS A 135 0.15 1.21 8.11
CA HIS A 135 0.68 1.78 6.89
C HIS A 135 0.16 0.99 5.69
N LEU A 136 -0.17 1.67 4.61
CA LEU A 136 -0.30 1.07 3.29
C LEU A 136 1.00 1.32 2.54
N PRO A 137 1.84 0.31 2.28
CA PRO A 137 3.08 0.50 1.53
C PRO A 137 2.80 0.99 0.11
N GLU A 138 3.67 1.86 -0.41
CA GLU A 138 3.61 2.31 -1.80
C GLU A 138 3.95 1.15 -2.75
N CYS A 139 4.97 0.38 -2.40
CA CYS A 139 5.37 -0.82 -3.09
C CYS A 139 5.30 -2.00 -2.10
N LEU A 140 4.51 -3.02 -2.42
CA LEU A 140 4.35 -4.22 -1.59
C LEU A 140 4.61 -5.47 -2.42
N ALA A 141 5.73 -6.12 -2.16
CA ALA A 141 5.97 -7.46 -2.65
C ALA A 141 5.25 -8.49 -1.75
N THR A 142 4.54 -9.40 -2.38
CA THR A 142 3.87 -10.54 -1.75
C THR A 142 4.47 -11.82 -2.32
N LEU A 143 4.94 -12.70 -1.45
CA LEU A 143 5.39 -14.05 -1.78
C LEU A 143 4.37 -15.04 -1.24
N THR A 144 3.96 -16.00 -2.07
CA THR A 144 3.12 -17.14 -1.70
C THR A 144 3.70 -18.41 -2.35
N ASP A 145 2.99 -19.52 -2.24
CA ASP A 145 3.27 -20.76 -2.96
C ASP A 145 3.09 -20.66 -4.48
N ASP A 146 2.16 -19.82 -4.98
CA ASP A 146 1.91 -19.66 -6.41
C ASP A 146 2.88 -18.71 -7.13
N GLY A 147 3.81 -18.06 -6.41
CA GLY A 147 4.82 -17.15 -6.97
C GLY A 147 5.06 -15.88 -6.14
N ALA A 148 5.52 -14.82 -6.80
CA ALA A 148 5.69 -13.50 -6.21
C ALA A 148 4.97 -12.43 -7.03
N TRP A 149 4.39 -11.45 -6.33
CA TRP A 149 3.68 -10.31 -6.93
C TRP A 149 4.17 -9.01 -6.34
N LEU A 150 4.15 -7.99 -7.17
CA LEU A 150 4.39 -6.62 -6.77
C LEU A 150 3.08 -5.84 -6.89
N THR A 151 2.68 -5.19 -5.81
CA THR A 151 1.58 -4.24 -5.79
C THR A 151 2.14 -2.83 -5.65
N ILE A 152 1.89 -1.98 -6.64
CA ILE A 152 2.18 -0.55 -6.58
C ILE A 152 0.89 0.21 -6.29
N SER A 153 0.90 1.03 -5.24
CA SER A 153 -0.25 1.80 -4.77
C SER A 153 0.04 3.29 -4.88
N ARG A 154 -0.96 4.10 -5.25
CA ARG A 154 -0.84 5.56 -5.29
C ARG A 154 -2.16 6.20 -4.91
N LEU A 155 -2.10 7.30 -4.15
CA LEU A 155 -3.27 8.12 -3.87
C LEU A 155 -3.44 9.15 -4.99
N ILE A 156 -4.58 9.14 -5.65
CA ILE A 156 -4.91 10.07 -6.74
C ILE A 156 -5.74 11.21 -6.16
N GLN A 157 -5.27 12.44 -6.36
CA GLN A 157 -5.91 13.65 -5.89
C GLN A 157 -6.94 14.17 -6.92
N PRO A 158 -7.98 14.91 -6.49
CA PRO A 158 -8.96 15.50 -7.40
C PRO A 158 -8.33 16.48 -8.42
N ASP A 159 -7.27 17.18 -8.02
CA ASP A 159 -6.56 18.21 -8.79
C ASP A 159 -5.35 17.68 -9.58
N ASP A 160 -5.09 16.36 -9.53
CA ASP A 160 -4.06 15.74 -10.35
C ASP A 160 -4.35 15.90 -11.85
N LYS A 161 -3.30 16.04 -12.66
CA LYS A 161 -3.40 16.11 -14.13
C LYS A 161 -3.44 14.69 -14.71
N SER A 162 -4.61 14.27 -15.20
CA SER A 162 -4.85 12.91 -15.71
C SER A 162 -3.79 12.40 -16.71
N GLU A 163 -3.39 13.22 -17.68
CA GLU A 163 -2.39 12.86 -18.70
C GLU A 163 -1.01 12.52 -18.09
N GLN A 164 -0.65 13.18 -17.00
CA GLN A 164 0.64 12.97 -16.33
C GLN A 164 0.59 11.75 -15.39
N LEU A 165 -0.57 11.45 -14.81
CA LEU A 165 -0.76 10.32 -13.89
C LEU A 165 -0.37 8.99 -14.53
N ALA A 166 -0.89 8.70 -15.73
CA ALA A 166 -0.61 7.45 -16.42
C ALA A 166 0.87 7.32 -16.79
N LYS A 167 1.49 8.41 -17.26
CA LYS A 167 2.91 8.43 -17.62
C LYS A 167 3.81 8.21 -16.41
N ASP A 168 3.53 8.90 -15.31
CA ASP A 168 4.32 8.79 -14.09
C ASP A 168 4.17 7.41 -13.47
N PHE A 169 2.95 6.86 -13.40
CA PHE A 169 2.70 5.53 -12.86
C PHE A 169 3.37 4.43 -13.69
N LYS A 170 3.28 4.52 -15.03
CA LYS A 170 3.98 3.61 -15.94
C LYS A 170 5.49 3.65 -15.71
N ARG A 171 6.07 4.83 -15.55
CA ARG A 171 7.50 4.96 -15.24
C ARG A 171 7.85 4.24 -13.93
N THR A 172 7.01 4.31 -12.90
CA THR A 172 7.25 3.62 -11.63
C THR A 172 7.27 2.10 -11.75
N ILE A 173 6.45 1.50 -12.62
CA ILE A 173 6.36 0.03 -12.77
C ILE A 173 7.36 -0.55 -13.79
N SER A 174 8.02 0.30 -14.59
CA SER A 174 8.97 -0.11 -15.63
C SER A 174 10.43 -0.22 -15.12
N TYR A 175 10.68 0.10 -13.86
CA TYR A 175 11.96 -0.14 -13.17
C TYR A 175 11.86 -1.38 -12.29
#